data_AF-I1IQY9-F1
#
_entry.id   AF-I1IQY9-F1
#
_cell.length_a   1.000
_cell.length_b   1.000
_cell.length_c   1.000
_cell.angle_alpha   90.00
_cell.angle_beta   90.00
_cell.angle_gamma   90.00
#
_symmetry.space_group_name_H-M   'P 1'
#
loop_
_entity.id
_entity.type
_entity.pdbx_description
1 polymer ?
#
loop_
_entity_poly.entity_id
_entity_poly.type
_entity_poly.pdbx_seq_one_letter_code
_entity_poly.pdbx_strand_id
1 'polypeptide(L)'
;MKLGCSRLRLCGYFFLCLSAFWMLATVDQPNGQRLGCPTKCGDVDIPFPFGIGEQCALHAGFNLSCPTINSTTKPLAGNIEVTKISVPDGKAWIKTHMSKQCYDPTTRRMNYSDAWLNMRNTPFWLSEVDNI
;
A
#
# COMPACT_ATOMS: atom_id res chain seq x y z
N MET A 1 6.21 -42.14 58.61
CA MET A 1 6.21 -41.83 57.16
C MET A 1 5.36 -40.58 56.94
N LYS A 2 5.84 -39.68 56.08
CA LYS A 2 5.37 -38.30 55.84
C LYS A 2 3.89 -38.19 55.48
N LEU A 3 3.25 -37.09 55.89
CA LEU A 3 2.49 -36.20 55.01
C LEU A 3 2.22 -34.86 55.72
N GLY A 4 2.97 -33.84 55.33
CA GLY A 4 2.77 -32.45 55.77
C GLY A 4 1.83 -31.74 54.79
N CYS A 5 0.68 -31.31 55.30
CA CYS A 5 -0.28 -30.45 54.61
C CYS A 5 -0.03 -29.00 55.01
N SER A 6 0.41 -28.16 54.08
CA SER A 6 0.19 -26.72 54.20
C SER A 6 0.63 -25.94 52.97
N ARG A 7 -0.17 -24.90 52.68
CA ARG A 7 0.04 -23.78 51.74
C ARG A 7 -0.58 -23.92 50.35
N LEU A 8 -1.85 -24.31 50.33
CA LEU A 8 -2.81 -23.86 49.33
C LEU A 8 -3.18 -22.38 49.62
N ARG A 9 -2.36 -21.39 49.22
CA ARG A 9 -2.79 -19.97 49.24
C ARG A 9 -1.90 -18.94 48.51
N LEU A 10 -0.80 -19.32 47.87
CA LEU A 10 0.05 -18.37 47.13
C LEU A 10 -0.07 -18.43 45.60
N CYS A 11 -0.65 -19.50 45.02
CA CYS A 11 -0.70 -19.66 43.55
C CYS A 11 -1.77 -18.82 42.83
N GLY A 12 -2.80 -18.35 43.55
CA GLY A 12 -3.93 -17.63 42.96
C GLY A 12 -3.69 -16.13 42.72
N TYR A 13 -2.76 -15.51 43.44
CA TYR A 13 -2.50 -14.07 43.33
C TYR A 13 -1.53 -13.70 42.20
N PHE A 14 -0.68 -14.64 41.77
CA PHE A 14 0.30 -14.39 40.72
C PHE A 14 -0.34 -14.35 39.32
N PHE A 15 -1.47 -15.05 39.13
CA PHE A 15 -2.19 -15.08 37.84
C PHE A 15 -3.13 -13.89 37.62
N LEU A 16 -3.53 -13.16 38.67
CA LEU A 16 -4.45 -12.01 38.54
C LEU A 16 -3.74 -10.70 38.17
N CYS A 17 -2.41 -10.61 38.23
CA CYS A 17 -1.67 -9.41 37.86
C CYS A 17 -1.25 -9.37 36.38
N LEU A 18 -1.35 -10.48 35.65
CA LEU A 18 -0.94 -10.56 34.24
C LEU A 18 -2.07 -10.21 33.24
N SER A 19 -3.32 -10.06 33.69
CA SER A 19 -4.45 -9.70 32.81
C SER A 19 -4.69 -8.20 32.65
N ALA A 20 -3.83 -7.36 33.23
CA ALA A 20 -3.81 -5.91 32.98
C ALA A 20 -2.63 -5.52 32.09
N PHE A 21 -2.29 -6.34 31.09
CA PHE A 21 -1.57 -5.84 29.92
C PHE A 21 -2.53 -4.89 29.19
N TRP A 22 -2.43 -3.61 29.53
CA TRP A 22 -3.02 -2.55 28.73
C TRP A 22 -2.47 -2.71 27.32
N MET A 23 -3.31 -3.18 26.40
CA MET A 23 -3.06 -2.99 24.99
C MET A 23 -3.04 -1.47 24.79
N LEU A 24 -1.85 -0.89 24.76
CA LEU A 24 -1.67 0.37 24.06
C LEU A 24 -1.97 0.03 22.61
N ALA A 25 -3.24 0.18 22.24
CA ALA A 25 -3.57 0.42 20.85
C ALA A 25 -2.80 1.69 20.49
N THR A 26 -1.63 1.53 19.90
CA THR A 26 -1.03 2.62 19.15
C THR A 26 -2.07 2.90 18.09
N VAL A 27 -2.76 4.03 18.20
CA VAL A 27 -3.36 4.63 17.02
C VAL A 27 -2.16 4.79 16.09
N ASP A 28 -2.12 3.96 15.03
CA ASP A 28 -1.25 4.20 13.89
C ASP A 28 -1.82 5.45 13.22
N GLN A 29 -1.55 6.57 13.87
CA GLN A 29 -1.81 7.88 13.35
C GLN A 29 -0.91 7.93 12.12
N PRO A 30 -1.41 8.23 10.92
CA PRO A 30 -0.56 8.42 9.76
C PRO A 30 0.27 9.68 10.01
N ASN A 31 1.30 9.55 10.84
CA ASN A 31 2.24 10.58 11.23
C ASN A 31 3.06 10.89 9.97
N GLY A 32 2.52 11.78 9.15
CA GLY A 32 3.07 12.13 7.85
C GLY A 32 2.08 12.81 6.92
N GLN A 33 0.76 12.65 7.14
CA GLN A 33 -0.22 13.34 6.31
C GLN A 33 -0.19 14.85 6.57
N ARG A 34 -0.02 15.63 5.50
CA ARG A 34 -0.06 17.08 5.53
C ARG A 34 -1.52 17.53 5.73
N LEU A 35 -1.75 18.43 6.69
CA LEU A 35 -3.07 19.01 6.94
C LEU A 35 -3.61 19.66 5.66
N GLY A 36 -4.89 19.42 5.36
CA GLY A 36 -5.56 19.95 4.17
C GLY A 36 -5.34 19.14 2.89
N CYS A 37 -4.52 18.09 2.92
CA CYS A 37 -4.30 17.21 1.77
C CYS A 37 -5.31 16.05 1.73
N PRO A 38 -5.83 15.69 0.55
CA PRO A 38 -6.66 14.50 0.39
C PRO A 38 -5.92 13.24 0.82
N THR A 39 -6.58 12.43 1.64
CA THR A 39 -6.02 11.20 2.20
C THR A 39 -6.49 9.95 1.47
N LYS A 40 -7.44 10.11 0.53
CA LYS A 40 -8.00 9.06 -0.32
C LYS A 40 -8.27 9.60 -1.72
N CYS A 41 -8.32 8.70 -2.70
CA CYS A 41 -8.83 8.95 -4.03
C CYS A 41 -9.60 7.72 -4.52
N GLY A 42 -10.93 7.83 -4.62
CA GLY A 42 -11.79 6.66 -4.76
C GLY A 42 -11.56 5.71 -3.58
N ASP A 43 -11.28 4.45 -3.88
CA ASP A 43 -11.05 3.40 -2.88
C ASP A 43 -9.58 3.27 -2.42
N VAL A 44 -8.68 4.11 -2.94
CA VAL A 44 -7.24 4.03 -2.66
C VAL A 44 -6.84 5.04 -1.60
N ASP A 45 -6.19 4.57 -0.54
CA ASP A 45 -5.54 5.41 0.47
C ASP A 45 -4.30 6.10 -0.10
N ILE A 46 -4.12 7.39 0.24
CA ILE A 46 -3.02 8.24 -0.20
C ILE A 46 -2.18 8.62 1.02
N PRO A 47 -1.27 7.75 1.46
CA PRO A 47 -0.35 8.05 2.56
C PRO A 47 0.81 8.91 2.07
N PHE A 48 1.36 9.73 2.96
CA PHE A 48 2.66 10.36 2.72
C PHE A 48 3.72 9.26 2.49
N PRO A 49 4.64 9.39 1.50
CA PRO A 49 5.05 10.60 0.79
C PRO A 49 4.20 10.98 -0.44
N PHE A 50 3.16 10.22 -0.76
CA PHE A 50 2.23 10.54 -1.84
C PHE A 50 1.30 11.68 -1.44
N GLY A 51 0.77 12.39 -2.44
CA GLY A 51 -0.18 13.45 -2.21
C GLY A 51 -0.91 13.88 -3.47
N ILE A 52 -2.04 14.54 -3.28
CA ILE A 52 -2.87 15.11 -4.34
C ILE A 52 -2.99 16.60 -4.10
N GLY A 53 -2.63 17.40 -5.09
CA GLY A 53 -2.66 18.85 -4.99
C GLY A 53 -1.32 19.47 -4.58
N GLU A 54 -1.31 20.80 -4.51
CA GLU A 54 -0.09 21.55 -4.25
C GLU A 54 0.45 21.28 -2.85
N GLN A 55 1.76 21.06 -2.77
CA GLN A 55 2.47 20.82 -1.51
C GLN A 55 1.92 19.62 -0.70
N CYS A 56 1.21 18.68 -1.31
CA CYS A 56 0.73 17.49 -0.60
C CYS A 56 1.70 16.31 -0.67
N ALA A 57 2.41 16.18 -1.79
CA ALA A 57 3.45 15.17 -1.95
C ALA A 57 4.82 15.66 -1.42
N LEU A 58 5.69 14.72 -1.06
CA LEU A 58 7.07 15.01 -0.67
C LEU A 58 7.89 15.59 -1.84
N HIS A 59 7.71 15.05 -3.04
CA HIS A 59 8.38 15.46 -4.27
C HIS A 59 7.45 15.21 -5.47
N ALA A 60 7.72 15.85 -6.62
CA ALA A 60 6.89 15.75 -7.82
C ALA A 60 6.65 14.31 -8.29
N GLY A 61 7.62 13.41 -8.09
CA GLY A 61 7.47 11.98 -8.40
C GLY A 61 6.41 11.25 -7.58
N PHE A 62 6.00 11.78 -6.42
CA PHE A 62 4.96 11.21 -5.57
C PHE A 62 3.61 11.94 -5.72
N ASN A 63 3.52 12.91 -6.62
CA ASN A 63 2.30 13.67 -6.85
C ASN A 63 1.33 12.86 -7.73
N LEU A 64 0.10 12.73 -7.27
CA LEU A 64 -0.97 12.01 -7.95
C LEU A 64 -2.08 12.98 -8.36
N SER A 65 -2.70 12.70 -9.49
CA SER A 65 -3.98 13.30 -9.84
C SER A 65 -5.13 12.38 -9.41
N CYS A 66 -6.33 12.94 -9.23
CA CYS A 66 -7.50 12.19 -8.80
C CYS A 66 -8.74 12.50 -9.66
N PRO A 67 -8.71 12.20 -10.97
CA PRO A 67 -9.85 12.47 -11.85
C PRO A 67 -10.99 11.46 -11.65
N THR A 68 -12.21 11.89 -12.00
CA THR A 68 -13.38 11.02 -12.19
C THR A 68 -13.51 10.65 -13.66
N ILE A 69 -13.38 9.36 -14.00
CA ILE A 69 -13.46 8.83 -15.36
C ILE A 69 -14.55 7.74 -15.38
N ASN A 70 -15.52 7.84 -16.28
CA ASN A 70 -16.66 6.92 -16.35
C ASN A 70 -17.32 6.69 -14.98
N SER A 71 -17.62 7.78 -14.27
CA SER A 71 -18.22 7.78 -12.92
C SER A 71 -17.38 7.14 -11.81
N THR A 72 -16.11 6.83 -12.08
CA THR A 72 -15.18 6.25 -11.10
C THR A 72 -14.03 7.21 -10.84
N THR A 73 -13.85 7.61 -9.58
CA THR A 73 -12.70 8.42 -9.15
C THR A 73 -11.52 7.51 -8.85
N LYS A 74 -10.35 7.82 -9.41
CA LYS A 74 -9.16 6.98 -9.27
C LYS A 74 -7.87 7.77 -9.29
N PRO A 75 -6.83 7.37 -8.52
CA PRO A 75 -5.58 8.07 -8.52
C PRO A 75 -4.75 7.70 -9.75
N LEU A 76 -4.13 8.70 -10.38
CA LEU A 76 -3.22 8.50 -11.50
C LEU A 76 -1.84 9.10 -11.20
N ALA A 77 -0.80 8.32 -11.46
CA ALA A 77 0.57 8.79 -11.61
C ALA A 77 0.80 9.10 -13.09
N GLY A 78 0.72 10.38 -13.46
CA GLY A 78 0.62 10.77 -14.87
C GLY A 78 -0.67 10.22 -15.49
N ASN A 79 -0.53 9.29 -16.44
CA ASN A 79 -1.65 8.61 -17.11
C ASN A 79 -1.85 7.15 -16.63
N ILE A 80 -1.11 6.71 -15.62
CA ILE A 80 -1.13 5.33 -15.12
C ILE A 80 -1.96 5.28 -13.85
N GLU A 81 -2.94 4.38 -13.81
CA GLU A 81 -3.79 4.17 -12.63
C GLU A 81 -3.00 3.49 -11.51
N VAL A 82 -3.05 4.08 -10.32
CA VAL A 82 -2.52 3.49 -9.09
C VAL A 82 -3.67 2.75 -8.40
N THR A 83 -3.47 1.48 -8.09
CA THR A 83 -4.54 0.63 -7.50
C THR A 83 -4.34 0.40 -6.01
N LYS A 84 -3.10 0.52 -5.52
CA LYS A 84 -2.76 0.34 -4.10
C LYS A 84 -1.42 1.00 -3.79
N ILE A 85 -1.27 1.50 -2.57
CA ILE A 85 -0.01 2.01 -2.02
C ILE A 85 0.24 1.31 -0.68
N SER A 86 1.46 0.84 -0.46
CA SER A 86 1.93 0.32 0.83
C SER A 86 3.28 0.96 1.16
N VAL A 87 3.26 1.91 2.08
CA VAL A 87 4.48 2.55 2.58
C VAL A 87 5.36 1.57 3.37
N PRO A 88 4.82 0.68 4.23
CA PRO A 88 5.63 -0.33 4.92
C PRO A 88 6.38 -1.27 3.96
N ASP A 89 5.75 -1.63 2.84
CA ASP A 89 6.38 -2.50 1.85
C ASP A 89 7.24 -1.73 0.83
N GLY A 90 7.22 -0.40 0.86
CA GLY A 90 7.88 0.45 -0.13
C GLY A 90 7.33 0.25 -1.56
N LYS A 91 6.05 -0.10 -1.69
CA LYS A 91 5.44 -0.52 -2.97
C LYS A 91 4.23 0.31 -3.34
N ALA A 92 4.05 0.51 -4.64
CA ALA A 92 2.80 0.96 -5.24
C ALA A 92 2.45 0.02 -6.39
N TRP A 93 1.17 -0.30 -6.52
CA TRP A 93 0.65 -1.15 -7.60
C TRP A 93 -0.01 -0.26 -8.63
N ILE A 94 0.28 -0.56 -9.89
CA ILE A 94 -0.24 0.20 -11.02
C ILE A 94 -0.95 -0.72 -12.00
N LYS A 95 -1.91 -0.15 -12.73
CA LYS A 95 -2.56 -0.84 -13.84
C LYS A 95 -1.90 -0.41 -15.14
N THR A 96 -1.25 -1.37 -15.79
CA THR A 96 -0.64 -1.20 -17.11
C THR A 96 -1.18 -2.24 -18.10
N HIS A 97 -0.98 -1.99 -19.39
CA HIS A 97 -1.26 -2.99 -20.41
C HIS A 97 -0.21 -4.11 -20.33
N MET A 98 -0.61 -5.34 -20.61
CA MET A 98 0.32 -6.45 -20.75
C MET A 98 0.89 -6.46 -22.18
N SER A 99 2.21 -6.58 -22.30
CA SER A 99 2.85 -6.82 -23.59
C SER A 99 2.34 -8.13 -24.17
N LYS A 100 2.03 -8.15 -25.47
CA LYS A 100 1.57 -9.35 -26.16
C LYS A 100 2.26 -9.51 -27.51
N GLN A 101 2.56 -10.76 -27.84
CA GLN A 101 3.10 -11.17 -29.12
C GLN A 101 2.20 -12.28 -29.66
N CYS A 102 1.40 -11.95 -30.65
CA CYS A 102 0.40 -12.87 -31.21
C CYS A 102 0.76 -13.19 -32.66
N TYR A 103 0.87 -14.48 -32.99
CA TYR A 103 1.00 -14.89 -34.39
C TYR A 103 -0.35 -14.80 -35.09
N ASP A 104 -0.39 -14.14 -36.24
CA ASP A 104 -1.56 -14.10 -37.11
C ASP A 104 -1.37 -15.07 -38.29
N PRO A 105 -2.14 -16.18 -38.36
CA PRO A 105 -1.99 -17.17 -39.41
C PRO A 105 -2.44 -16.67 -40.79
N THR A 106 -3.30 -15.64 -40.85
CA THR A 106 -3.82 -15.08 -42.10
C THR A 106 -2.72 -14.28 -42.80
N THR A 107 -2.04 -13.43 -42.04
CA THR A 107 -0.95 -12.59 -42.55
C THR A 107 0.42 -13.25 -42.47
N ARG A 108 0.52 -14.38 -41.76
CA ARG A 108 1.77 -15.11 -41.43
C ARG A 108 2.81 -14.23 -40.75
N ARG A 109 2.37 -13.33 -39.87
CA ARG A 109 3.22 -12.36 -39.17
C ARG A 109 2.99 -12.42 -37.67
N MET A 110 4.01 -11.97 -36.93
CA MET A 110 3.87 -11.67 -35.51
C MET A 110 3.34 -10.26 -35.31
N ASN A 111 2.28 -10.12 -34.53
CA ASN A 111 1.75 -8.85 -34.06
C ASN A 111 2.28 -8.57 -32.66
N TYR A 112 3.02 -7.48 -32.54
CA TYR A 112 3.59 -7.02 -31.28
C TYR A 112 2.74 -5.87 -30.72
N SER A 113 2.50 -5.91 -29.43
CA SER A 113 1.87 -4.83 -28.69
C SER A 113 2.58 -4.76 -27.36
N ASP A 114 3.68 -4.02 -27.34
CA ASP A 114 4.55 -3.90 -26.19
C ASP A 114 4.10 -2.77 -25.28
N ALA A 115 3.93 -3.09 -24.00
CA ALA A 115 3.71 -2.11 -22.95
C ALA A 115 5.05 -1.46 -22.58
N TRP A 116 5.03 -0.16 -22.40
CA TRP A 116 6.19 0.62 -22.01
C TRP A 116 5.84 1.54 -20.85
N LEU A 117 6.80 1.71 -19.95
CA LEU A 117 6.71 2.61 -18.80
C LEU A 117 8.00 3.42 -18.75
N ASN A 118 7.89 4.73 -18.59
CA ASN A 118 9.04 5.59 -18.40
C ASN A 118 9.20 5.91 -16.91
N MET A 119 10.13 5.24 -16.25
CA MET A 119 10.48 5.47 -14.84
C MET A 119 11.75 6.32 -14.68
N ARG A 120 12.33 6.82 -15.80
CA ARG A 120 13.54 7.63 -15.75
C ARG A 120 13.25 8.92 -14.96
N ASN A 121 14.16 9.28 -14.05
CA ASN A 121 14.05 10.45 -13.17
C ASN A 121 12.85 10.40 -12.20
N THR A 122 12.29 9.22 -11.95
CA THR A 122 11.27 8.99 -10.92
C THR A 122 11.90 8.26 -9.72
N PRO A 123 11.29 8.31 -8.52
CA PRO A 123 11.78 7.55 -7.37
C PRO A 123 11.44 6.05 -7.44
N PHE A 124 10.89 5.55 -8.56
CA PHE A 124 10.36 4.20 -8.68
C PHE A 124 11.21 3.31 -9.59
N TRP A 125 11.18 2.02 -9.30
CA TRP A 125 11.64 0.94 -10.16
C TRP A 125 10.55 -0.15 -10.22
N LEU A 126 10.58 -0.97 -11.28
CA LEU A 126 9.67 -2.10 -11.38
C LEU A 126 10.06 -3.14 -10.33
N SER A 127 9.09 -3.57 -9.53
CA SER A 127 9.30 -4.65 -8.57
C SER A 127 9.68 -5.93 -9.31
N GLU A 128 10.64 -6.70 -8.79
CA GLU A 128 10.97 -8.02 -9.36
C GLU A 128 9.95 -9.09 -8.93
N VAL A 129 9.18 -8.79 -7.88
CA VAL A 129 8.13 -9.63 -7.30
C VAL A 129 6.78 -8.95 -7.42
N ASP A 130 5.69 -9.71 -7.31
CA ASP A 130 4.31 -9.17 -7.30
C ASP A 130 3.87 -8.48 -8.61
N ASN A 131 4.43 -8.91 -9.75
CA ASN A 131 3.96 -8.53 -11.09
C ASN A 131 2.89 -9.52 -11.54
N ILE A 132 1.63 -9.18 -11.32
CA ILE A 132 0.47 -10.03 -11.60
C ILE A 132 -0.45 -9.34 -12.61
#